data_AF-M0HNY0-F1
#
_entry.id   AF-M0HNY0-F1
#
_cell.length_a   1.000
_cell.length_b   1.000
_cell.length_c   1.000
_cell.angle_alpha   90.00
_cell.angle_beta   90.00
_cell.angle_gamma   90.00
#
_symmetry.space_group_name_H-M   'P 1'
#
loop_
_entity.id
_entity.type
_entity.pdbx_description
1 polymer ?
#
loop_
_entity_poly.entity_id
_entity_poly.type
_entity_poly.pdbx_seq_one_letter_code
_entity_poly.pdbx_strand_id
1 'polypeptide(L)'
;MTLVEDATLGIHILAGFTALFAGLGAIATKKGGRRHRRAGRIYVLGMAVVAVTSLVLYVIEPDLGRTFLALLAVFSYYFVFSGDRVLSRKRPADSPETLDWIAVGLLTLSGVGLLGLGWYFLTHGSEFGTIMLVFGALGVGAGVQDIRKFRSDESTPREWFYEHISRMGTAYIATVTAFSAVNFDFFPVVAAWLWPTFLGTPLIYFTIRRYKRQTRSNASPTAD
;
A
#
# COMPACT_ATOMS: atom_id res chain seq x y z
N MET A 1 14.08 -6.81 -25.93
CA MET A 1 13.19 -5.79 -25.34
C MET A 1 12.88 -4.76 -26.40
N THR A 2 11.64 -4.27 -26.44
CA THR A 2 11.23 -3.22 -27.40
C THR A 2 11.55 -1.84 -26.85
N LEU A 3 11.71 -0.81 -27.71
CA LEU A 3 11.92 0.57 -27.25
C LEU A 3 10.84 1.05 -26.26
N VAL A 4 9.60 0.62 -26.47
CA VAL A 4 8.45 0.96 -25.60
C VAL A 4 8.59 0.32 -24.23
N GLU A 5 9.03 -0.93 -24.18
CA GLU A 5 9.28 -1.67 -22.93
C GLU A 5 10.40 -1.02 -22.12
N ASP A 6 11.54 -0.73 -22.76
CA ASP A 6 12.69 -0.09 -22.09
C ASP A 6 12.33 1.30 -21.57
N ALA A 7 11.61 2.10 -22.36
CA ALA A 7 11.13 3.41 -21.93
C ALA A 7 10.14 3.31 -20.75
N THR A 8 9.22 2.35 -20.80
CA THR A 8 8.24 2.12 -19.72
C THR A 8 8.95 1.71 -18.43
N LEU A 9 9.93 0.81 -18.52
CA LEU A 9 10.74 0.38 -17.39
C LEU A 9 11.57 1.54 -16.82
N GLY A 10 12.18 2.37 -17.67
CA GLY A 10 12.91 3.57 -17.24
C GLY A 10 12.02 4.54 -16.47
N ILE A 11 10.81 4.83 -16.98
CA ILE A 11 9.82 5.66 -16.29
C ILE A 11 9.40 5.03 -14.96
N HIS A 12 9.15 3.72 -14.94
CA HIS A 12 8.79 2.97 -13.73
C HIS A 12 9.86 3.13 -12.64
N ILE A 13 11.12 2.91 -12.98
CA ILE A 13 12.26 3.02 -12.05
C ILE A 13 12.37 4.46 -11.51
N LEU A 14 12.36 5.48 -12.37
CA LEU A 14 12.44 6.87 -11.95
C LEU A 14 11.28 7.29 -11.04
N ALA A 15 10.06 6.87 -11.38
CA ALA A 15 8.88 7.10 -10.55
C ALA A 15 8.97 6.38 -9.21
N GLY A 16 9.47 5.13 -9.19
CA GLY A 16 9.68 4.33 -7.99
C GLY A 16 10.67 4.97 -7.01
N PHE A 17 11.85 5.38 -7.48
CA PHE A 17 12.82 6.10 -6.65
C PHE A 17 12.27 7.44 -6.16
N THR A 18 11.58 8.19 -7.02
CA THR A 18 10.94 9.45 -6.64
C THR A 18 9.91 9.23 -5.54
N ALA A 19 9.06 8.20 -5.68
CA ALA A 19 8.08 7.83 -4.67
C ALA A 19 8.76 7.40 -3.36
N LEU A 20 9.79 6.55 -3.41
CA LEU A 20 10.53 6.10 -2.22
C LEU A 20 11.03 7.29 -1.38
N PHE A 21 11.75 8.23 -2.00
CA PHE A 21 12.28 9.39 -1.26
C PHE A 21 11.18 10.39 -0.85
N ALA A 22 10.14 10.57 -1.67
CA ALA A 22 9.01 11.42 -1.32
C ALA A 22 8.22 10.85 -0.12
N GLY A 23 8.00 9.54 -0.08
CA GLY A 23 7.36 8.85 1.03
C GLY A 23 8.17 8.98 2.32
N LEU A 24 9.49 8.78 2.25
CA LEU A 24 10.39 9.03 3.38
C LEU A 24 10.31 10.48 3.88
N GLY A 25 10.33 11.44 2.96
CA GLY A 25 10.18 12.87 3.27
C GLY A 25 8.83 13.20 3.91
N ALA A 26 7.75 12.55 3.48
CA ALA A 26 6.43 12.71 4.09
C ALA A 26 6.41 12.16 5.53
N ILE A 27 7.07 11.03 5.79
CA ILE A 27 7.20 10.42 7.12
C ILE A 27 8.04 11.29 8.05
N ALA A 28 9.17 11.83 7.57
CA ALA A 28 10.11 12.61 8.36
C ALA A 28 9.59 14.02 8.73
N THR A 29 8.60 14.54 7.99
CA THR A 29 8.10 15.91 8.20
C THR A 29 6.89 15.97 9.15
N LYS A 30 6.54 17.19 9.57
CA LYS A 30 5.37 17.45 10.41
C LYS A 30 4.08 17.10 9.66
N LYS A 31 3.30 16.17 10.22
CA LYS A 31 2.08 15.61 9.64
C LYS A 31 1.06 16.74 9.44
N GLY A 32 0.46 16.81 8.24
CA GLY A 32 -0.43 17.90 7.81
C GLY A 32 0.24 19.23 7.41
N GLY A 33 1.54 19.41 7.68
CA GLY A 33 2.30 20.60 7.28
C GLY A 33 2.48 20.72 5.76
N ARG A 34 2.94 21.89 5.27
CA ARG A 34 3.15 22.14 3.82
C ARG A 34 4.13 21.12 3.20
N ARG A 35 5.25 20.83 3.89
CA ARG A 35 6.26 19.87 3.42
C ARG A 35 5.70 18.45 3.32
N HIS A 36 5.01 17.98 4.35
CA HIS A 36 4.34 16.68 4.37
C HIS A 36 3.33 16.55 3.23
N ARG A 37 2.47 17.56 3.02
CA ARG A 37 1.48 17.55 1.94
C ARG A 37 2.12 17.55 0.55
N ARG A 38 3.20 18.29 0.33
CA ARG A 38 3.93 18.29 -0.95
C ARG A 38 4.59 16.93 -1.20
N ALA A 39 5.31 16.41 -0.23
CA ALA A 39 5.97 15.11 -0.31
C ALA A 39 4.94 13.98 -0.52
N GLY A 40 3.81 14.02 0.21
CA GLY A 40 2.71 13.08 0.04
C GLY A 40 2.10 13.10 -1.36
N ARG A 41 1.88 14.29 -1.96
CA ARG A 41 1.39 14.37 -3.34
C ARG A 41 2.36 13.80 -4.37
N ILE A 42 3.66 14.06 -4.21
CA ILE A 42 4.70 13.48 -5.06
C ILE A 42 4.71 11.95 -4.91
N TYR A 43 4.58 11.44 -3.68
CA TYR A 43 4.47 10.01 -3.42
C TYR A 43 3.25 9.38 -4.09
N VAL A 44 2.06 9.98 -3.94
CA VAL A 44 0.82 9.48 -4.57
C VAL A 44 0.95 9.45 -6.09
N LEU A 45 1.41 10.54 -6.71
CA LEU A 45 1.60 10.62 -8.16
C LEU A 45 2.66 9.62 -8.66
N GLY A 46 3.79 9.51 -7.95
CA GLY A 46 4.84 8.56 -8.29
C GLY A 46 4.34 7.11 -8.24
N MET A 47 3.62 6.74 -7.17
CA MET A 47 3.04 5.40 -7.05
C MET A 47 1.93 5.11 -8.08
N ALA A 48 1.17 6.13 -8.50
CA ALA A 48 0.23 5.97 -9.62
C ALA A 48 0.96 5.64 -10.93
N VAL A 49 2.05 6.35 -11.23
CA VAL A 49 2.90 6.07 -12.40
C VAL A 49 3.51 4.67 -12.31
N VAL A 50 4.05 4.28 -11.15
CA VAL A 50 4.56 2.92 -10.89
C VAL A 50 3.50 1.87 -11.19
N ALA A 51 2.28 2.06 -10.67
CA ALA A 51 1.20 1.09 -10.88
C ALA A 51 0.79 0.96 -12.35
N VAL A 52 0.60 2.10 -13.05
CA VAL A 52 0.25 2.11 -14.47
C VAL A 52 1.35 1.46 -15.31
N THR A 53 2.61 1.83 -15.08
CA THR A 53 3.74 1.26 -15.82
C THR A 53 3.91 -0.24 -15.57
N SER A 54 3.68 -0.75 -14.34
CA SER A 54 3.64 -2.19 -14.08
C SER A 54 2.58 -2.93 -14.89
N LEU A 55 1.37 -2.34 -15.01
CA LEU A 55 0.30 -2.94 -15.82
C LEU A 55 0.65 -2.93 -17.31
N VAL A 56 1.27 -1.85 -17.81
CA VAL A 56 1.75 -1.77 -19.20
C VAL A 56 2.82 -2.83 -19.48
N LEU A 57 3.81 -2.99 -18.60
CA LEU A 57 4.86 -4.00 -18.74
C LEU A 57 4.31 -5.43 -18.76
N TYR A 58 3.26 -5.70 -17.98
CA TYR A 58 2.54 -6.98 -18.01
C TYR A 58 1.83 -7.21 -19.36
N VAL A 59 1.17 -6.19 -19.92
CA VAL A 59 0.47 -6.31 -21.20
C VAL A 59 1.44 -6.54 -22.36
N ILE A 60 2.63 -5.94 -22.32
CA ILE A 60 3.64 -6.07 -23.39
C ILE A 60 4.15 -7.50 -23.52
N GLU A 61 4.48 -8.15 -22.41
CA GLU A 61 5.01 -9.51 -22.40
C GLU A 61 4.46 -10.24 -21.17
N PRO A 62 3.29 -10.88 -21.26
CA PRO A 62 2.66 -11.51 -20.11
C PRO A 62 3.35 -12.82 -19.75
N ASP A 63 3.87 -12.90 -18.53
CA ASP A 63 4.38 -14.12 -17.89
C ASP A 63 3.93 -14.20 -16.43
N LEU A 64 4.17 -15.32 -15.75
CA LEU A 64 3.73 -15.53 -14.36
C LEU A 64 4.37 -14.55 -13.36
N GLY A 65 5.64 -14.17 -13.57
CA GLY A 65 6.34 -13.17 -12.77
C GLY A 65 5.77 -11.77 -12.97
N ARG A 66 5.57 -11.33 -14.21
CA ARG A 66 4.90 -10.04 -14.49
C ARG A 66 3.44 -10.02 -14.06
N THR A 67 2.74 -11.15 -14.12
CA THR A 67 1.39 -11.30 -13.56
C THR A 67 1.41 -11.02 -12.06
N PHE A 68 2.32 -11.65 -11.32
CA PHE A 68 2.50 -11.38 -9.89
C PHE A 68 2.77 -9.89 -9.61
N LEU A 69 3.69 -9.27 -10.36
CA LEU A 69 4.02 -7.85 -10.19
C LEU A 69 2.83 -6.93 -10.53
N ALA A 70 2.01 -7.26 -11.53
CA ALA A 70 0.80 -6.52 -11.87
C ALA A 70 -0.25 -6.60 -10.74
N LEU A 71 -0.50 -7.78 -10.19
CA LEU A 71 -1.40 -7.96 -9.04
C LEU A 71 -0.87 -7.22 -7.81
N LEU A 72 0.44 -7.28 -7.56
CA LEU A 72 1.07 -6.56 -6.45
C LEU A 72 1.03 -5.04 -6.66
N ALA A 73 1.10 -4.55 -7.89
CA ALA A 73 0.95 -3.13 -8.21
C ALA A 73 -0.45 -2.62 -7.87
N VAL A 74 -1.51 -3.38 -8.20
CA VAL A 74 -2.88 -3.06 -7.79
C VAL A 74 -3.03 -3.09 -6.27
N PHE A 75 -2.50 -4.13 -5.61
CA PHE A 75 -2.47 -4.22 -4.15
C PHE A 75 -1.81 -3.00 -3.51
N SER A 76 -0.63 -2.62 -3.99
CA SER A 76 0.17 -1.52 -3.42
C SER A 76 -0.50 -0.17 -3.66
N TYR A 77 -0.99 0.06 -4.88
CA TYR A 77 -1.67 1.30 -5.23
C TYR A 77 -2.99 1.46 -4.48
N TYR A 78 -3.71 0.38 -4.18
CA TYR A 78 -4.91 0.45 -3.35
C TYR A 78 -4.64 1.15 -2.02
N PHE A 79 -3.54 0.83 -1.32
CA PHE A 79 -3.22 1.49 -0.04
C PHE A 79 -2.87 2.97 -0.21
N VAL A 80 -2.21 3.34 -1.31
CA VAL A 80 -1.94 4.76 -1.65
C VAL A 80 -3.26 5.49 -1.92
N PHE A 81 -4.05 4.96 -2.85
CA PHE A 81 -5.35 5.51 -3.25
C PHE A 81 -6.27 5.65 -2.05
N SER A 82 -6.49 4.58 -1.31
CA SER A 82 -7.40 4.53 -0.17
C SER A 82 -6.90 5.40 1.00
N GLY A 83 -5.58 5.56 1.14
CA GLY A 83 -4.94 6.45 2.10
C GLY A 83 -5.07 7.93 1.77
N ASP A 84 -5.00 8.32 0.50
CA ASP A 84 -5.29 9.70 0.07
C ASP A 84 -6.79 9.98 0.13
N ARG A 85 -7.59 9.02 -0.34
CA ARG A 85 -9.05 9.11 -0.45
C ARG A 85 -9.73 9.32 0.90
N VAL A 86 -9.22 8.73 1.98
CA VAL A 86 -9.77 8.96 3.34
C VAL A 86 -9.68 10.43 3.77
N LEU A 87 -8.78 11.24 3.19
CA LEU A 87 -8.69 12.67 3.49
C LEU A 87 -9.86 13.49 2.93
N SER A 88 -10.59 12.92 1.96
CA SER A 88 -11.84 13.49 1.42
C SER A 88 -13.09 13.03 2.17
N ARG A 89 -12.99 11.97 3.00
CA ARG A 89 -14.06 11.45 3.85
C ARG A 89 -13.77 11.66 5.33
N LYS A 90 -13.87 12.92 5.77
CA LYS A 90 -13.54 13.30 7.16
C LYS A 90 -14.76 13.45 8.05
N ARG A 91 -15.93 13.65 7.45
CA ARG A 91 -17.18 13.88 8.15
C ARG A 91 -17.93 12.55 8.29
N PRO A 92 -18.71 12.37 9.36
CA PRO A 92 -19.50 11.16 9.55
C PRO A 92 -20.49 10.86 8.42
N ALA A 93 -20.99 11.89 7.73
CA ALA A 93 -21.92 11.75 6.62
C ALA A 93 -21.24 11.38 5.29
N ASP A 94 -19.90 11.39 5.22
CA ASP A 94 -19.18 11.08 3.98
C ASP A 94 -19.17 9.55 3.76
N SER A 95 -19.86 9.07 2.74
CA SER A 95 -19.94 7.64 2.41
C SER A 95 -18.94 7.23 1.30
N PRO A 96 -18.63 5.93 1.16
CA PRO A 96 -17.82 5.43 0.04
C PRO A 96 -18.52 5.67 -1.30
N GLU A 97 -17.76 6.15 -2.29
CA GLU A 97 -18.28 6.34 -3.66
C GLU A 97 -18.06 5.08 -4.51
N THR A 98 -18.64 5.04 -5.71
CA THR A 98 -18.47 3.92 -6.67
C THR A 98 -16.99 3.61 -6.92
N LEU A 99 -16.13 4.63 -6.99
CA LEU A 99 -14.69 4.44 -7.19
C LEU A 99 -14.03 3.68 -6.02
N ASP A 100 -14.51 3.87 -4.79
CA ASP A 100 -14.02 3.14 -3.61
C ASP A 100 -14.39 1.66 -3.68
N TRP A 101 -15.62 1.37 -4.12
CA TRP A 101 -16.09 0.00 -4.34
C TRP A 101 -15.32 -0.72 -5.44
N ILE A 102 -15.03 -0.03 -6.55
CA ILE A 102 -14.19 -0.57 -7.63
C ILE A 102 -12.78 -0.86 -7.09
N ALA A 103 -12.17 0.08 -6.38
CA ALA A 103 -10.82 -0.06 -5.86
C ALA A 103 -10.69 -1.24 -4.88
N VAL A 104 -11.63 -1.39 -3.93
CA VAL A 104 -11.58 -2.50 -2.97
C VAL A 104 -11.90 -3.85 -3.63
N GLY A 105 -12.77 -3.85 -4.66
CA GLY A 105 -13.02 -5.02 -5.49
C GLY A 105 -11.76 -5.48 -6.23
N LEU A 106 -11.04 -4.55 -6.87
CA LEU A 106 -9.78 -4.83 -7.56
C LEU A 106 -8.69 -5.32 -6.60
N LEU A 107 -8.57 -4.73 -5.40
CA LEU A 107 -7.67 -5.23 -4.36
C LEU A 107 -8.01 -6.68 -3.99
N THR A 108 -9.28 -6.95 -3.70
CA THR A 108 -9.73 -8.28 -3.24
C THR A 108 -9.49 -9.33 -4.33
N LEU A 109 -9.83 -9.01 -5.58
CA LEU A 109 -9.59 -9.89 -6.73
C LEU A 109 -8.09 -10.14 -6.93
N SER A 110 -7.26 -9.09 -6.81
CA SER A 110 -5.81 -9.23 -6.91
C SER A 110 -5.24 -10.11 -5.79
N GLY A 111 -5.76 -9.96 -4.57
CA GLY A 111 -5.40 -10.81 -3.44
C GLY A 111 -5.76 -12.29 -3.68
N VAL A 112 -6.95 -12.57 -4.21
CA VAL A 112 -7.36 -13.93 -4.60
C VAL A 112 -6.45 -14.49 -5.71
N GLY A 113 -6.12 -13.68 -6.72
CA GLY A 113 -5.17 -14.06 -7.77
C GLY A 113 -3.79 -14.42 -7.22
N LEU A 114 -3.28 -13.63 -6.27
CA LEU A 114 -2.02 -13.90 -5.57
C LEU A 114 -2.08 -15.19 -4.73
N LEU A 115 -3.21 -15.48 -4.08
CA LEU A 115 -3.40 -16.75 -3.36
C LEU A 115 -3.36 -17.94 -4.32
N GLY A 116 -4.02 -17.84 -5.47
CA GLY A 116 -4.02 -18.88 -6.51
C GLY A 116 -2.63 -19.12 -7.09
N LEU A 117 -1.92 -18.05 -7.47
CA LEU A 117 -0.54 -18.14 -7.95
C LEU A 117 0.39 -18.68 -6.87
N GLY A 118 0.27 -18.21 -5.62
CA GLY A 118 1.11 -18.68 -4.52
C GLY A 118 0.95 -20.17 -4.24
N TRP A 119 -0.30 -20.66 -4.26
CA TRP A 119 -0.59 -22.08 -4.15
C TRP A 119 0.03 -22.88 -5.30
N TYR A 120 -0.09 -22.38 -6.54
CA TYR A 120 0.52 -23.00 -7.71
C TYR A 120 2.05 -23.09 -7.57
N PHE A 121 2.73 -22.00 -7.24
CA PHE A 121 4.20 -21.98 -7.10
C PHE A 121 4.70 -22.90 -5.98
N LEU A 122 4.02 -22.93 -4.82
CA LEU A 122 4.41 -23.80 -3.70
C LEU A 122 4.28 -25.28 -4.03
N THR A 123 3.18 -25.67 -4.67
CA THR A 123 2.95 -27.07 -5.06
C THR A 123 3.89 -27.55 -6.17
N HIS A 124 4.53 -26.62 -6.88
CA HIS A 124 5.57 -26.88 -7.86
C HIS A 124 7.00 -26.65 -7.31
N GLY A 125 7.15 -26.58 -5.98
CA GLY A 125 8.45 -26.59 -5.30
C GLY A 125 9.15 -25.22 -5.20
N SER A 126 8.47 -24.12 -5.53
CA SER A 126 9.06 -22.77 -5.44
C SER A 126 8.65 -22.06 -4.15
N GLU A 127 9.63 -21.71 -3.33
CA GLU A 127 9.43 -20.92 -2.10
C GLU A 127 8.86 -19.51 -2.38
N PHE A 128 8.95 -19.04 -3.62
CA PHE A 128 8.38 -17.76 -4.04
C PHE A 128 6.85 -17.72 -3.85
N GLY A 129 6.19 -18.88 -3.90
CA GLY A 129 4.76 -18.97 -3.62
C GLY A 129 4.41 -18.58 -2.18
N THR A 130 5.33 -18.69 -1.21
CA THR A 130 5.14 -18.17 0.16
C THR A 130 4.89 -16.67 0.15
N ILE A 131 5.67 -15.92 -0.64
CA ILE A 131 5.58 -14.46 -0.75
C ILE A 131 4.22 -14.09 -1.32
N MET A 132 3.81 -14.77 -2.41
CA MET A 132 2.52 -14.57 -3.05
C MET A 132 1.35 -14.86 -2.09
N LEU A 133 1.42 -15.96 -1.32
CA LEU A 133 0.39 -16.30 -0.33
C LEU A 133 0.28 -15.23 0.76
N VAL A 134 1.40 -14.71 1.26
CA VAL A 134 1.40 -13.65 2.30
C VAL A 134 0.75 -12.38 1.76
N PHE A 135 1.16 -11.88 0.58
CA PHE A 135 0.54 -10.69 -0.01
C PHE A 135 -0.92 -10.91 -0.39
N GLY A 136 -1.26 -12.10 -0.89
CA GLY A 136 -2.63 -12.49 -1.20
C GLY A 136 -3.54 -12.48 0.05
N ALA A 137 -3.08 -13.07 1.15
CA ALA A 137 -3.81 -13.09 2.42
C ALA A 137 -3.97 -11.67 3.00
N LEU A 138 -2.93 -10.84 2.96
CA LEU A 138 -3.00 -9.44 3.37
C LEU A 138 -3.99 -8.65 2.50
N GLY A 139 -4.00 -8.88 1.19
CA GLY A 139 -4.87 -8.19 0.23
C GLY A 139 -6.33 -8.54 0.42
N VAL A 140 -6.65 -9.84 0.50
CA VAL A 140 -8.02 -10.31 0.79
C VAL A 140 -8.46 -9.86 2.18
N GLY A 141 -7.60 -9.97 3.19
CA GLY A 141 -7.90 -9.54 4.55
C GLY A 141 -8.24 -8.05 4.62
N ALA A 142 -7.43 -7.19 3.99
CA ALA A 142 -7.69 -5.76 3.90
C ALA A 142 -8.97 -5.45 3.12
N GLY A 143 -9.19 -6.12 1.98
CA GLY A 143 -10.37 -5.95 1.16
C GLY A 143 -11.67 -6.31 1.90
N VAL A 144 -11.69 -7.43 2.61
CA VAL A 144 -12.83 -7.84 3.44
C VAL A 144 -13.09 -6.86 4.58
N GLN A 145 -12.04 -6.36 5.25
CA GLN A 145 -12.19 -5.34 6.30
C GLN A 145 -12.81 -4.05 5.75
N ASP A 146 -12.32 -3.57 4.61
CA ASP A 146 -12.83 -2.34 4.00
C ASP A 146 -14.25 -2.52 3.43
N ILE A 147 -14.58 -3.66 2.83
CA ILE A 147 -15.96 -3.97 2.40
C ILE A 147 -16.91 -3.99 3.59
N ARG A 148 -16.52 -4.59 4.72
CA ARG A 148 -17.34 -4.58 5.94
C ARG A 148 -17.54 -3.16 6.46
N LYS A 149 -16.48 -2.37 6.48
CA LYS A 149 -16.53 -0.96 6.90
C LYS A 149 -17.38 -0.10 5.96
N PHE A 150 -17.31 -0.31 4.65
CA PHE A 150 -18.12 0.43 3.68
C PHE A 150 -19.62 0.13 3.79
N ARG A 151 -20.00 -0.98 4.43
CA ARG A 151 -21.38 -1.35 4.72
C ARG A 151 -21.86 -0.89 6.10
N SER A 152 -20.97 -0.36 6.95
CA SER A 152 -21.33 0.13 8.28
C SER A 152 -21.49 1.65 8.28
N ASP A 153 -22.53 2.16 8.94
CA ASP A 153 -22.74 3.61 9.15
C ASP A 153 -21.94 4.17 10.34
N GLU A 154 -21.12 3.34 10.98
CA GLU A 154 -20.32 3.74 12.13
C GLU A 154 -19.08 4.51 11.68
N SER A 155 -18.99 5.78 12.08
CA SER A 155 -17.76 6.56 11.95
C SER A 155 -17.45 7.26 13.27
N THR A 156 -16.22 7.06 13.73
CA THR A 156 -15.76 7.70 14.97
C THR A 156 -14.97 8.98 14.67
N PRO A 157 -15.08 10.03 15.51
CA PRO A 157 -14.27 11.23 15.32
C PRO A 157 -12.77 10.92 15.22
N ARG A 158 -12.12 11.48 14.19
CA ARG A 158 -10.68 11.31 13.88
C ARG A 158 -10.25 9.92 13.42
N GLU A 159 -11.18 8.99 13.16
CA GLU A 159 -10.84 7.69 12.60
C GLU A 159 -10.06 7.79 11.29
N TRP A 160 -10.50 8.71 10.41
CA TRP A 160 -9.84 9.03 9.14
C TRP A 160 -8.34 9.31 9.29
N PHE A 161 -7.90 9.88 10.42
CA PHE A 161 -6.51 10.23 10.65
C PHE A 161 -5.66 8.98 10.93
N TYR A 162 -6.17 8.06 11.74
CA TYR A 162 -5.50 6.78 12.02
C TYR A 162 -5.51 5.88 10.78
N GLU A 163 -6.61 5.89 10.04
CA GLU A 163 -6.74 5.18 8.77
C GLU A 163 -5.78 5.72 7.71
N HIS A 164 -5.64 7.05 7.59
CA HIS A 164 -4.63 7.66 6.73
C HIS A 164 -3.21 7.21 7.09
N ILE A 165 -2.85 7.23 8.38
CA ILE A 165 -1.53 6.76 8.85
C ILE A 165 -1.34 5.28 8.51
N SER A 166 -2.34 4.45 8.78
CA SER A 166 -2.29 3.01 8.51
C SER A 166 -2.11 2.74 7.02
N ARG A 167 -2.98 3.30 6.17
CA ARG A 167 -2.99 3.06 4.72
C ARG A 167 -1.74 3.61 4.04
N MET A 168 -1.35 4.85 4.33
CA MET A 168 -0.11 5.42 3.76
C MET A 168 1.14 4.73 4.31
N GLY A 169 1.11 4.26 5.55
CA GLY A 169 2.19 3.46 6.14
C GLY A 169 2.34 2.11 5.44
N THR A 170 1.24 1.38 5.26
CA THR A 170 1.22 0.09 4.53
C THR A 170 1.63 0.27 3.07
N ALA A 171 1.19 1.33 2.41
CA ALA A 171 1.65 1.67 1.07
C ALA A 171 3.16 1.87 1.03
N TYR A 172 3.72 2.59 2.01
CA TYR A 172 5.16 2.83 2.07
C TYR A 172 5.97 1.56 2.38
N ILE A 173 5.43 0.65 3.22
CA ILE A 173 5.97 -0.69 3.40
C ILE A 173 6.05 -1.42 2.05
N ALA A 174 4.98 -1.40 1.26
CA ALA A 174 4.97 -2.04 -0.07
C ALA A 174 6.00 -1.41 -1.02
N THR A 175 6.17 -0.08 -0.99
CA THR A 175 7.24 0.61 -1.76
C THR A 175 8.63 0.14 -1.35
N VAL A 176 8.92 0.02 -0.05
CA VAL A 176 10.22 -0.47 0.46
C VAL A 176 10.40 -1.95 0.15
N THR A 177 9.35 -2.77 0.22
CA THR A 177 9.36 -4.16 -0.22
C THR A 177 9.75 -4.29 -1.69
N ALA A 178 9.13 -3.51 -2.58
CA ALA A 178 9.44 -3.57 -4.01
C ALA A 178 10.91 -3.17 -4.27
N PHE A 179 11.39 -2.10 -3.61
CA PHE A 179 12.80 -1.69 -3.68
C PHE A 179 13.74 -2.78 -3.15
N SER A 180 13.44 -3.35 -1.98
CA SER A 180 14.25 -4.40 -1.34
C SER A 180 14.30 -5.66 -2.20
N ALA A 181 13.16 -6.11 -2.72
CA ALA A 181 13.05 -7.32 -3.52
C ALA A 181 13.93 -7.32 -4.78
N VAL A 182 14.18 -6.14 -5.36
CA VAL A 182 14.97 -6.01 -6.59
C VAL A 182 16.42 -5.59 -6.35
N ASN A 183 16.75 -5.04 -5.17
CA ASN A 183 18.09 -4.51 -4.88
C ASN A 183 18.86 -5.30 -3.81
N PHE A 184 18.20 -6.09 -2.96
CA PHE A 184 18.85 -6.79 -1.85
C PHE A 184 19.08 -8.26 -2.18
N ASP A 185 20.09 -8.51 -3.01
CA ASP A 185 20.56 -9.84 -3.42
C ASP A 185 21.25 -10.62 -2.29
N PHE A 186 21.71 -9.94 -1.25
CA PHE A 186 22.36 -10.53 -0.07
C PHE A 186 21.38 -11.15 0.94
N PHE A 187 20.07 -10.92 0.80
CA PHE A 187 19.05 -11.57 1.63
C PHE A 187 18.49 -12.83 0.96
N PRO A 188 18.11 -13.87 1.74
CA PRO A 188 17.23 -14.92 1.23
C PRO A 188 15.98 -14.28 0.61
N VAL A 189 15.50 -14.83 -0.51
CA VAL A 189 14.42 -14.23 -1.30
C VAL A 189 13.22 -13.86 -0.43
N VAL A 190 12.72 -14.77 0.41
CA VAL A 190 11.57 -14.49 1.30
C VAL A 190 11.85 -13.32 2.25
N ALA A 191 13.06 -13.22 2.80
CA ALA A 191 13.43 -12.14 3.71
C ALA A 191 13.47 -10.79 2.98
N ALA A 192 14.05 -10.73 1.78
CA ALA A 192 14.10 -9.51 0.95
C ALA A 192 12.70 -8.93 0.68
N TRP A 193 11.67 -9.78 0.60
CA TRP A 193 10.28 -9.35 0.40
C TRP A 193 9.55 -8.96 1.69
N LEU A 194 9.76 -9.72 2.78
CA LEU A 194 8.88 -9.65 3.97
C LEU A 194 9.44 -8.85 5.14
N TRP A 195 10.76 -8.55 5.18
CA TRP A 195 11.34 -7.76 6.27
C TRP A 195 10.69 -6.37 6.46
N PRO A 196 10.29 -5.62 5.41
CA PRO A 196 9.68 -4.30 5.60
C PRO A 196 8.33 -4.40 6.30
N THR A 197 7.54 -5.43 6.00
CA THR A 197 6.25 -5.68 6.69
C THR A 197 6.48 -6.05 8.15
N PHE A 198 7.49 -6.88 8.42
CA PHE A 198 7.86 -7.29 9.78
C PHE A 198 8.25 -6.10 10.67
N LEU A 199 9.01 -5.13 10.15
CA LEU A 199 9.41 -3.93 10.90
C LEU A 199 8.38 -2.80 10.86
N GLY A 200 7.76 -2.57 9.70
CA GLY A 200 6.87 -1.45 9.47
C GLY A 200 5.52 -1.61 10.17
N THR A 201 4.97 -2.83 10.25
CA THR A 201 3.66 -3.07 10.87
C THR A 201 3.66 -2.73 12.37
N PRO A 202 4.64 -3.19 13.18
CA PRO A 202 4.76 -2.74 14.57
C PRO A 202 4.93 -1.21 14.69
N LEU A 203 5.74 -0.59 13.81
CA LEU A 203 5.96 0.85 13.84
C LEU A 203 4.68 1.66 13.61
N ILE A 204 3.86 1.24 12.63
CA ILE A 204 2.53 1.82 12.38
C ILE A 204 1.64 1.65 13.61
N TYR A 205 1.56 0.44 14.16
CA TYR A 205 0.76 0.15 15.34
C TYR A 205 1.12 1.04 16.54
N PHE A 206 2.41 1.13 16.88
CA PHE A 206 2.88 1.95 18.00
C PHE A 206 2.65 3.44 17.75
N THR A 207 2.82 3.90 16.50
CA THR A 207 2.55 5.29 16.11
C THR A 207 1.07 5.64 16.31
N ILE A 208 0.15 4.80 15.82
CA ILE A 208 -1.29 5.01 16.00
C ILE A 208 -1.66 4.97 17.49
N ARG A 209 -1.13 4.00 18.24
CA ARG A 209 -1.37 3.88 19.69
C ARG A 209 -0.93 5.13 20.44
N ARG A 210 0.23 5.70 20.09
CA ARG A 210 0.76 6.95 20.65
C ARG A 210 -0.20 8.12 20.38
N TYR A 211 -0.66 8.31 19.14
CA TYR A 211 -1.59 9.40 18.80
C TYR A 211 -2.96 9.25 19.46
N LYS A 212 -3.49 8.02 19.57
CA LYS A 212 -4.74 7.74 20.30
C LYS A 212 -4.62 8.14 21.77
N ARG A 213 -3.50 7.83 22.43
CA ARG A 213 -3.24 8.22 23.83
C ARG A 213 -3.17 9.74 24.02
N GLN A 214 -2.42 10.45 23.17
CA GLN A 214 -2.32 11.91 23.22
C GLN A 214 -3.66 12.61 22.97
N THR A 215 -4.47 12.09 22.06
CA THR A 215 -5.79 12.65 21.78
C THR A 215 -6.73 12.48 22.97
N ARG A 216 -6.66 11.33 23.66
CA ARG A 216 -7.45 11.08 24.88
C ARG A 216 -7.00 11.99 26.03
N SER A 217 -5.69 12.16 26.26
CA SER A 217 -5.21 13.04 27.35
C SER A 217 -5.60 14.50 27.12
N ASN A 218 -5.58 14.98 25.87
CA ASN A 218 -5.97 16.35 25.54
C ASN A 218 -7.50 16.58 25.58
N ALA A 219 -8.30 15.52 25.60
CA ALA A 219 -9.76 15.58 25.68
C ALA A 219 -10.28 15.53 27.12
N SER A 220 -9.45 15.14 28.09
CA SER A 220 -9.73 15.29 29.51
C SER A 220 -9.43 16.73 29.91
N PRO A 221 -10.43 17.58 30.24
CA PRO A 221 -10.14 18.83 30.92
C PRO A 221 -9.47 18.47 32.24
N THR A 222 -8.45 19.22 32.64
CA THR A 222 -7.99 19.26 34.03
C THR A 222 -9.23 19.44 34.92
N ALA A 223 -9.62 18.37 35.61
CA ALA A 223 -10.60 18.43 36.66
C ALA A 223 -9.88 18.95 37.89
N ASP A 224 -9.74 20.28 37.97
CA ASP A 224 -9.34 21.03 39.16
C ASP A 224 -10.29 22.24 39.30
#